data_AF-A0A6B2G3Q4-F1
#
_entry.id   AF-A0A6B2G3Q4-F1
#
_cell.length_a   1.000
_cell.length_b   1.000
_cell.length_c   1.000
_cell.angle_alpha   90.00
_cell.angle_beta   90.00
_cell.angle_gamma   90.00
#
_symmetry.space_group_name_H-M   'P 1'
#
loop_
_entity.id
_entity.type
_entity.pdbx_description
1 polymer ?
#
loop_
_entity_poly.entity_id
_entity_poly.type
_entity_poly.pdbx_seq_one_letter_code
_entity_poly.pdbx_strand_id
1 'polypeptide(L)'
;DVVCAVSLMFVRYVYTRFPNSIFQIIPLKNVRKMSAQHNRDYLKEKLVQIIPETRNKISKFREEYDNAVIDNVTVKQFFGGARDVKCIYHEPSILSLSEGIKFRGMTCDQLRNNLKFQNISKEPLPEAVFWLLLTGQVPSVEEVEWLSTEWVRRAELPYYLVNIINSFPDR
;
A
#
# COMPACT_ATOMS: atom_id res chain seq x y z
N ASP A 1 10.35 -0.71 16.50
CA ASP A 1 9.00 -0.10 16.54
C ASP A 1 8.66 0.79 15.34
N VAL A 2 8.80 0.29 14.10
CA VAL A 2 8.57 1.09 12.86
C VAL A 2 7.19 0.81 12.24
N VAL A 3 6.59 -0.35 12.50
CA VAL A 3 5.17 -0.62 12.21
C VAL A 3 4.29 0.42 12.93
N CYS A 4 4.69 0.82 14.14
CA CYS A 4 4.06 1.91 14.88
C CYS A 4 4.25 3.25 14.16
N ALA A 5 5.44 3.56 13.63
CA ALA A 5 5.68 4.83 12.94
C ALA A 5 4.89 4.95 11.61
N VAL A 6 4.82 3.89 10.80
CA VAL A 6 4.02 3.91 9.56
C VAL A 6 2.52 3.89 9.87
N SER A 7 2.09 3.14 10.88
CA SER A 7 0.70 3.17 11.35
C SER A 7 0.34 4.52 11.95
N LEU A 8 1.21 5.14 12.73
CA LEU A 8 1.03 6.48 13.30
C LEU A 8 1.08 7.54 12.20
N MET A 9 1.90 7.39 11.15
CA MET A 9 1.90 8.31 10.01
C MET A 9 0.61 8.18 9.19
N PHE A 10 0.10 6.96 8.98
CA PHE A 10 -1.19 6.74 8.32
C PHE A 10 -2.35 7.28 9.17
N VAL A 11 -2.38 6.98 10.46
CA VAL A 11 -3.38 7.49 11.41
C VAL A 11 -3.31 9.02 11.48
N ARG A 12 -2.12 9.61 11.55
CA ARG A 12 -1.93 11.06 11.66
C ARG A 12 -2.24 11.77 10.33
N TYR A 13 -1.95 11.17 9.17
CA TYR A 13 -2.37 11.66 7.85
C TYR A 13 -3.90 11.61 7.67
N VAL A 14 -4.53 10.50 8.07
CA VAL A 14 -6.00 10.37 8.06
C VAL A 14 -6.64 11.39 9.01
N TYR A 15 -6.12 11.55 10.23
CA TYR A 15 -6.68 12.50 11.21
C TYR A 15 -6.45 13.97 10.86
N THR A 16 -5.34 14.33 10.21
CA THR A 16 -5.06 15.73 9.84
C THR A 16 -5.78 16.15 8.55
N ARG A 17 -6.05 15.20 7.64
CA ARG A 17 -6.79 15.45 6.40
C ARG A 17 -8.31 15.39 6.60
N PHE A 18 -8.79 14.61 7.56
CA PHE A 18 -10.21 14.48 7.93
C PHE A 18 -10.43 14.90 9.39
N PRO A 19 -10.57 16.21 9.69
CA PRO A 19 -10.99 16.63 11.02
C PRO A 19 -12.37 16.03 11.35
N ASN A 20 -12.51 15.55 12.60
CA ASN A 20 -13.67 14.84 13.19
C ASN A 20 -15.01 15.61 13.19
N SER A 21 -15.15 16.67 12.40
CA SER A 21 -16.31 17.56 12.36
C SER A 21 -16.90 17.80 10.96
N ILE A 22 -16.56 17.00 9.94
CA ILE A 22 -17.09 17.15 8.57
C ILE A 22 -17.98 15.96 8.11
N PHE A 23 -18.55 15.18 9.03
CA PHE A 23 -19.70 14.31 8.71
C PHE A 23 -21.03 15.11 8.65
N GLN A 24 -20.99 16.35 8.18
CA GLN A 24 -22.20 16.98 7.65
C GLN A 24 -22.39 16.47 6.23
N ILE A 25 -23.40 15.62 6.08
CA ILE A 25 -23.92 15.13 4.79
C ILE A 25 -24.19 16.36 3.92
N ILE A 26 -23.32 16.64 2.95
CA ILE A 26 -23.62 17.62 1.90
C ILE A 26 -24.63 16.93 0.97
N PRO A 27 -25.87 17.42 0.85
CA PRO A 27 -26.81 16.85 -0.12
C PRO A 27 -26.29 17.15 -1.52
N LEU A 28 -25.85 16.11 -2.23
CA LEU A 28 -25.44 16.18 -3.64
C LEU A 28 -26.66 16.48 -4.52
N LYS A 29 -27.10 17.74 -4.57
CA LYS A 29 -27.97 18.24 -5.63
C LYS A 29 -27.08 18.85 -6.71
N ASN A 30 -27.15 18.27 -7.90
CA ASN A 30 -26.44 18.64 -9.14
C ASN A 30 -24.94 18.30 -9.21
N VAL A 31 -24.62 17.00 -9.17
CA VAL A 31 -23.45 16.50 -9.89
C VAL A 31 -23.78 16.58 -11.38
N ARG A 32 -23.38 17.68 -12.03
CA ARG A 32 -23.32 17.75 -13.48
C ARG A 32 -22.63 16.48 -13.98
N LYS A 33 -23.24 15.77 -14.93
CA LYS A 33 -22.61 14.67 -15.66
C LYS A 33 -21.34 15.22 -16.31
N MET A 34 -20.21 15.16 -15.61
CA MET A 34 -18.90 15.37 -16.20
C MET A 34 -18.65 14.16 -17.08
N SER A 35 -18.49 14.46 -18.36
CA SER A 35 -18.26 13.56 -19.49
C SER A 35 -17.54 12.26 -19.13
N ALA A 36 -18.13 11.15 -19.54
CA ALA A 36 -17.53 9.83 -19.61
C ALA A 36 -16.39 9.81 -20.64
N GLN A 37 -15.28 10.48 -20.33
CA GLN A 37 -14.11 10.56 -21.21
C GLN A 37 -12.90 9.97 -20.46
N HIS A 38 -12.61 8.70 -20.79
CA HIS A 38 -11.39 7.93 -20.46
C HIS A 38 -11.27 7.29 -19.06
N ASN A 39 -12.10 6.28 -18.81
CA ASN A 39 -11.93 5.33 -17.70
C ASN A 39 -10.84 4.30 -18.03
N ARG A 40 -9.57 4.72 -18.09
CA ARG A 40 -8.43 3.79 -18.11
C ARG A 40 -7.93 3.67 -16.67
N ASP A 41 -8.03 2.46 -16.12
CA ASP A 41 -7.43 2.11 -14.82
C ASP A 41 -5.89 2.17 -14.98
N TYR A 42 -5.32 3.38 -14.95
CA TYR A 42 -3.93 3.65 -15.34
C TYR A 42 -2.92 2.77 -14.58
N LEU A 43 -3.09 2.63 -13.27
CA LEU A 43 -2.29 1.72 -12.44
C LEU A 43 -2.45 0.25 -12.84
N LYS A 44 -3.67 -0.17 -13.21
CA LYS A 44 -3.94 -1.56 -13.63
C LYS A 44 -3.27 -1.87 -14.96
N GLU A 45 -3.27 -0.93 -15.91
CA GLU A 45 -2.56 -1.08 -17.18
C GLU A 45 -1.06 -1.27 -16.97
N LYS A 46 -0.45 -0.48 -16.09
CA LYS A 46 0.95 -0.68 -15.71
C LYS A 46 1.21 -2.04 -15.07
N LEU A 47 0.34 -2.48 -14.17
CA LEU A 47 0.47 -3.80 -13.54
C LEU A 47 0.36 -4.94 -14.56
N VAL A 48 -0.54 -4.84 -15.54
CA VAL A 48 -0.66 -5.83 -16.62
C VAL A 48 0.64 -5.98 -17.41
N GLN A 49 1.43 -4.90 -17.56
CA GLN A 49 2.73 -4.96 -18.21
C GLN A 49 3.83 -5.59 -17.33
N ILE A 50 3.80 -5.35 -16.02
CA ILE A 50 4.84 -5.81 -15.07
C ILE A 50 4.64 -7.28 -14.66
N ILE A 51 3.39 -7.73 -14.50
CA ILE A 51 3.06 -9.08 -14.01
C ILE A 51 3.74 -10.20 -14.82
N PRO A 52 3.73 -10.20 -16.17
CA PRO A 52 4.38 -11.25 -16.95
C PRO A 52 5.89 -11.35 -16.71
N GLU A 53 6.57 -10.21 -16.57
CA GLU A 53 8.01 -10.17 -16.30
C GLU A 53 8.32 -10.79 -14.93
N THR A 54 7.57 -10.39 -13.90
CA THR A 54 7.73 -10.93 -12.54
C THR A 54 7.40 -12.41 -12.48
N ARG A 55 6.35 -12.86 -13.18
CA ARG A 55 6.01 -14.29 -13.29
C ARG A 55 7.14 -15.09 -13.91
N ASN A 56 7.74 -14.59 -14.99
CA ASN A 56 8.86 -15.25 -15.65
C ASN A 56 10.10 -15.32 -14.75
N LYS A 57 10.39 -14.25 -13.98
CA LYS A 57 11.48 -14.26 -12.98
C LYS A 57 11.27 -15.34 -11.93
N ILE A 58 10.05 -15.47 -11.41
CA ILE A 58 9.71 -16.49 -10.41
C ILE A 58 9.76 -17.89 -11.01
N SER A 59 9.29 -18.08 -12.25
CA SER A 59 9.37 -19.39 -12.94
C SER A 59 10.81 -19.85 -13.10
N LYS A 60 11.68 -18.97 -13.63
CA LYS A 60 13.11 -19.24 -13.78
C LYS A 60 13.78 -19.56 -12.45
N PHE A 61 13.48 -18.79 -11.41
CA PHE A 61 14.02 -19.04 -10.08
C PHE A 61 13.59 -20.40 -9.53
N ARG A 62 12.32 -20.80 -9.74
CA ARG A 62 11.83 -22.13 -9.35
C ARG A 62 12.54 -23.24 -10.13
N GLU A 63 12.71 -23.08 -11.44
CA GLU A 63 13.39 -24.05 -12.28
C GLU A 63 14.86 -24.24 -11.88
N GLU A 64 15.55 -23.16 -11.51
CA GLU A 64 16.96 -23.19 -11.11
C GLU A 64 17.18 -23.75 -9.70
N TYR A 65 16.25 -23.50 -8.76
CA TYR A 65 16.41 -23.80 -7.34
C TYR A 65 15.34 -24.76 -6.76
N ASP A 66 14.68 -25.56 -7.59
CA ASP A 66 13.55 -26.42 -7.19
C ASP A 66 13.87 -27.33 -5.98
N ASN A 67 15.10 -27.86 -5.94
CA ASN A 67 15.57 -28.76 -4.88
C ASN A 67 16.42 -28.06 -3.79
N ALA A 68 16.50 -26.73 -3.80
CA ALA A 68 17.31 -26.00 -2.84
C ALA A 68 16.65 -26.00 -1.45
N VAL A 69 17.39 -26.44 -0.43
CA VAL A 69 16.92 -26.39 0.97
C VAL A 69 16.95 -24.94 1.46
N ILE A 70 15.78 -24.35 1.73
CA ILE A 70 15.64 -22.97 2.21
C ILE A 70 15.91 -22.85 3.72
N ASP A 71 15.46 -23.86 4.49
CA ASP A 71 15.56 -23.87 5.95
C ASP A 71 15.47 -25.30 6.51
N ASN A 72 16.03 -25.50 7.71
CA ASN A 72 15.94 -26.78 8.44
C ASN A 72 15.00 -26.63 9.63
N VAL A 73 13.95 -27.45 9.70
CA VAL A 73 12.90 -27.31 10.72
C VAL A 73 13.09 -28.31 11.86
N THR A 74 13.09 -27.80 13.10
CA THR A 74 13.12 -28.63 14.32
C THR A 74 11.71 -28.91 14.86
N VAL A 75 11.55 -29.97 15.67
CA VAL A 75 10.27 -30.32 16.32
C VAL A 75 9.73 -29.17 17.19
N LYS A 76 10.62 -28.41 17.85
CA LYS A 76 10.26 -27.25 18.65
C LYS A 76 9.63 -26.14 17.80
N GLN A 77 10.20 -25.85 16.64
CA GLN A 77 9.66 -24.83 15.74
C GLN A 77 8.32 -25.25 15.16
N PHE A 78 8.15 -26.54 14.85
CA PHE A 78 6.88 -27.09 14.35
C PHE A 78 5.72 -26.86 15.34
N PHE A 79 5.87 -27.29 16.59
CA PHE A 79 4.83 -27.09 17.61
C PHE A 79 4.76 -25.64 18.14
N GLY A 80 5.84 -24.87 18.00
CA GLY A 80 5.94 -23.48 18.45
C GLY A 80 5.35 -22.43 17.50
N GLY A 81 4.66 -22.85 16.44
CA GLY A 81 4.03 -21.96 15.45
C GLY A 81 5.00 -21.44 14.38
N ALA A 82 5.95 -22.26 13.94
CA ALA A 82 6.91 -21.94 12.87
C ALA A 82 7.77 -20.69 13.13
N ARG A 83 8.05 -20.37 14.40
CA ARG A 83 8.93 -19.25 14.77
C ARG A 83 10.32 -19.44 14.15
N ASP A 84 10.82 -18.38 13.53
CA ASP A 84 12.11 -18.33 12.84
C ASP A 84 12.26 -19.31 11.67
N VAL A 85 11.15 -19.83 11.12
CA VAL A 85 11.14 -20.68 9.93
C VAL A 85 10.72 -19.87 8.71
N LYS A 86 11.51 -19.90 7.64
CA LYS A 86 11.19 -19.23 6.37
C LYS A 86 10.07 -19.95 5.62
N CYS A 87 8.83 -19.51 5.80
CA CYS A 87 7.64 -20.17 5.23
C CYS A 87 6.99 -19.43 4.05
N ILE A 88 7.19 -18.11 3.94
CA ILE A 88 6.45 -17.26 3.01
C ILE A 88 7.43 -16.40 2.22
N TYR A 89 7.22 -16.37 0.90
CA TYR A 89 7.85 -15.38 0.04
C TYR A 89 7.04 -14.08 0.07
N HIS A 90 7.67 -13.00 0.52
CA HIS A 90 7.08 -11.66 0.55
C HIS A 90 8.02 -10.67 -0.15
N GLU A 91 7.55 -10.10 -1.25
CA GLU A 91 8.35 -9.31 -2.19
C GLU A 91 8.36 -7.80 -1.92
N PRO A 92 7.24 -7.14 -1.53
CA PRO A 92 7.19 -5.68 -1.42
C PRO A 92 8.15 -5.08 -0.38
N SER A 93 8.43 -5.80 0.71
CA SER A 93 9.30 -5.33 1.78
C SER A 93 10.11 -6.44 2.42
N ILE A 94 11.35 -6.09 2.79
CA ILE A 94 12.30 -6.96 3.47
C ILE A 94 12.86 -6.22 4.69
N LEU A 95 13.01 -6.92 5.80
CA LEU A 95 13.60 -6.37 7.02
C LEU A 95 15.10 -6.69 7.06
N SER A 96 15.94 -5.65 7.13
CA SER A 96 17.39 -5.76 7.37
C SER A 96 17.72 -5.41 8.82
N LEU A 97 18.67 -6.13 9.43
CA LEU A 97 19.14 -5.87 10.80
C LEU A 97 19.88 -4.53 10.93
N SER A 98 20.62 -4.11 9.89
CA SER A 98 21.45 -2.90 9.92
C SER A 98 20.66 -1.64 9.56
N GLU A 99 19.86 -1.71 8.50
CA GLU A 99 19.22 -0.54 7.86
C GLU A 99 17.70 -0.49 8.11
N GLY A 100 17.17 -1.46 8.84
CA GLY A 100 15.73 -1.58 9.09
C GLY A 100 14.94 -2.06 7.87
N ILE A 101 13.68 -1.64 7.79
CA ILE A 101 12.77 -2.08 6.72
C ILE A 101 13.11 -1.39 5.40
N LYS A 102 13.17 -2.20 4.33
CA LYS A 102 13.33 -1.76 2.96
C LYS A 102 12.06 -2.02 2.17
N PHE A 103 11.59 -1.03 1.42
CA PHE A 103 10.45 -1.14 0.51
C PHE A 103 10.98 -1.20 -0.91
N ARG A 104 10.78 -2.34 -1.59
CA ARG A 104 11.32 -2.58 -2.96
C ARG A 104 12.82 -2.25 -3.08
N GLY A 105 13.59 -2.53 -2.02
CA GLY A 105 15.02 -2.24 -1.93
C GLY A 105 15.40 -0.85 -1.41
N MET A 106 14.43 0.06 -1.23
CA MET A 106 14.66 1.42 -0.71
C MET A 106 14.54 1.48 0.81
N THR A 107 15.52 2.10 1.48
CA THR A 107 15.42 2.38 2.92
C THR A 107 14.40 3.48 3.22
N CYS A 108 13.97 3.59 4.48
CA CYS A 108 13.04 4.65 4.89
C CYS A 108 13.57 6.07 4.58
N ASP A 109 14.89 6.28 4.66
CA ASP A 109 15.50 7.59 4.40
C ASP A 109 15.49 7.92 2.90
N GLN A 110 15.80 6.93 2.06
CA GLN A 110 15.67 7.04 0.61
C GLN A 110 14.22 7.28 0.19
N LEU A 111 13.28 6.58 0.82
CA LEU A 111 11.85 6.76 0.56
C LEU A 111 11.40 8.19 0.90
N ARG A 112 11.82 8.72 2.05
CA ARG A 112 11.53 10.13 2.40
C ARG A 112 12.12 11.08 1.38
N ASN A 113 13.31 10.83 0.83
CA ASN A 113 13.93 11.77 -0.11
C ASN A 113 13.36 11.65 -1.53
N ASN A 114 13.08 10.44 -2.00
CA ASN A 114 12.62 10.17 -3.36
C ASN A 114 11.11 10.41 -3.54
N LEU A 115 10.30 10.25 -2.48
CA LEU A 115 8.85 10.46 -2.51
C LEU A 115 8.42 11.80 -1.87
N LYS A 116 9.34 12.75 -1.76
CA LYS A 116 9.05 14.11 -1.30
C LYS A 116 8.51 14.95 -2.46
N PHE A 117 7.20 15.16 -2.45
CA PHE A 117 6.55 16.08 -3.37
C PHE A 117 6.46 17.45 -2.70
N GLN A 118 7.53 18.25 -2.81
CA GLN A 118 7.68 19.53 -2.08
C GLN A 118 6.48 20.48 -2.25
N ASN A 119 5.80 20.42 -3.40
CA ASN A 119 4.64 21.24 -3.72
C ASN A 119 3.35 20.78 -3.01
N ILE A 120 3.32 19.56 -2.47
CA ILE A 120 2.13 18.91 -1.90
C ILE A 120 2.32 18.63 -0.40
N SER A 121 3.46 18.06 -0.01
CA SER A 121 3.71 17.64 1.36
C SER A 121 5.21 17.61 1.69
N LYS A 122 5.56 17.90 2.95
CA LYS A 122 6.92 17.73 3.48
C LYS A 122 7.28 16.26 3.76
N GLU A 123 6.26 15.42 3.93
CA GLU A 123 6.37 13.98 4.20
C GLU A 123 5.92 13.17 2.98
N PRO A 124 6.43 11.92 2.81
CA PRO A 124 6.04 11.08 1.68
C PRO A 124 4.56 10.74 1.73
N LEU A 125 3.89 10.89 0.58
CA LEU A 125 2.47 10.61 0.44
C LEU A 125 2.20 9.09 0.47
N PRO A 126 1.19 8.61 1.23
CA PRO A 126 0.85 7.19 1.27
C PRO A 126 0.45 6.64 -0.11
N GLU A 127 -0.14 7.46 -0.97
CA GLU A 127 -0.45 7.16 -2.37
C GLU A 127 0.82 6.78 -3.14
N ALA A 128 1.90 7.55 -2.95
CA ALA A 128 3.17 7.31 -3.61
C ALA A 128 3.87 6.05 -3.10
N VAL A 129 3.77 5.78 -1.80
CA VAL A 129 4.27 4.53 -1.21
C VAL A 129 3.50 3.34 -1.76
N PHE A 130 2.16 3.43 -1.81
CA PHE A 130 1.32 2.37 -2.38
C PHE A 130 1.70 2.07 -3.83
N TRP A 131 1.94 3.10 -4.63
CA TRP A 131 2.40 2.95 -6.00
C TRP A 131 3.74 2.20 -6.09
N LEU A 132 4.72 2.60 -5.28
CA LEU A 132 6.02 1.94 -5.21
C LEU A 132 5.87 0.46 -4.83
N LEU A 133 5.04 0.14 -3.84
CA LEU A 133 4.84 -1.24 -3.38
C LEU A 133 4.21 -2.13 -4.44
N LEU A 134 3.39 -1.60 -5.34
CA LEU A 134 2.75 -2.37 -6.40
C LEU A 134 3.60 -2.49 -7.66
N THR A 135 4.26 -1.41 -8.06
CA THR A 135 4.98 -1.34 -9.34
C THR A 135 6.47 -1.56 -9.22
N GLY A 136 7.05 -1.37 -8.03
CA GLY A 136 8.50 -1.33 -7.82
C GLY A 136 9.16 -0.04 -8.34
N GLN A 137 8.39 0.95 -8.77
CA GLN A 137 8.88 2.19 -9.38
C GLN A 137 8.47 3.42 -8.56
N VAL A 138 9.29 4.47 -8.61
CA VAL A 138 8.94 5.78 -8.02
C VAL A 138 7.92 6.48 -8.93
N PRO A 139 6.74 6.86 -8.43
CA PRO A 139 5.73 7.52 -9.23
C PRO A 139 6.08 8.96 -9.58
N SER A 140 5.51 9.47 -10.68
CA SER A 140 5.49 10.91 -10.98
C SER A 140 4.39 11.65 -10.20
N VAL A 141 4.42 12.98 -10.23
CA VAL A 141 3.41 13.82 -9.55
C VAL A 141 2.01 13.53 -10.08
N GLU A 142 1.88 13.41 -11.40
CA GLU A 142 0.61 13.18 -12.09
C GLU A 142 0.01 11.81 -11.71
N GLU A 143 0.85 10.80 -11.51
CA GLU A 143 0.42 9.46 -11.11
C GLU A 143 -0.13 9.45 -9.68
N VAL A 144 0.51 10.21 -8.79
CA VAL A 144 0.08 10.39 -7.40
C VAL A 144 -1.23 11.17 -7.34
N GLU A 145 -1.38 12.23 -8.13
CA GLU A 145 -2.61 13.01 -8.22
C GLU A 145 -3.78 12.20 -8.81
N TRP A 146 -3.49 11.39 -9.83
CA TRP A 146 -4.46 10.44 -10.39
C TRP A 146 -4.92 9.44 -9.32
N LEU A 147 -3.98 8.84 -8.58
CA LEU A 147 -4.30 7.86 -7.54
C LEU A 147 -5.10 8.49 -6.39
N SER A 148 -4.75 9.72 -5.99
CA SER A 148 -5.49 10.48 -4.96
C SER A 148 -6.94 10.72 -5.39
N THR A 149 -7.14 11.14 -6.64
CA THR A 149 -8.49 11.37 -7.22
C THR A 149 -9.29 10.06 -7.25
N GLU A 150 -8.63 8.96 -7.60
CA GLU A 150 -9.27 7.66 -7.70
C GLU A 150 -9.66 7.09 -6.32
N TRP A 151 -8.87 7.36 -5.27
CA TRP A 151 -9.24 7.02 -3.90
C TRP A 151 -10.45 7.81 -3.41
N VAL A 152 -10.50 9.12 -3.68
CA VAL A 152 -11.66 9.96 -3.35
C VAL A 152 -12.91 9.45 -4.08
N ARG A 153 -12.79 9.09 -5.36
CA ARG A 153 -13.89 8.53 -6.15
C ARG A 153 -14.42 7.21 -5.58
N ARG A 154 -13.57 6.41 -4.94
CA ARG A 154 -13.91 5.09 -4.36
C ARG A 154 -14.23 5.15 -2.86
N ALA A 155 -14.24 6.33 -2.24
CA ALA A 155 -14.42 6.49 -0.80
C ALA A 155 -15.88 6.42 -0.32
N GLU A 156 -16.86 6.31 -1.23
CA GLU A 156 -18.28 6.23 -0.88
C GLU A 156 -18.60 4.90 -0.15
N LEU A 157 -19.21 5.01 1.04
CA LEU A 157 -19.62 3.87 1.85
C LEU A 157 -21.13 3.63 1.74
N PRO A 158 -21.59 2.39 1.48
CA PRO A 158 -23.01 2.03 1.56
C PRO A 158 -23.65 2.37 2.91
N TYR A 159 -24.89 2.87 2.88
CA TYR A 159 -25.61 3.31 4.09
C TYR A 159 -25.75 2.23 5.18
N TYR A 160 -25.95 0.97 4.79
CA TYR A 160 -26.07 -0.11 5.77
C TYR A 160 -24.78 -0.32 6.59
N LEU A 161 -23.59 -0.05 6.01
CA LEU A 161 -22.32 -0.14 6.74
C LEU A 161 -22.20 0.97 7.77
N VAL A 162 -22.65 2.18 7.42
CA VAL A 162 -22.68 3.32 8.35
C VAL A 162 -23.56 2.98 9.55
N ASN A 163 -24.73 2.36 9.33
CA ASN A 163 -25.61 1.94 10.41
C ASN A 163 -24.98 0.87 11.31
N ILE A 164 -24.27 -0.10 10.72
CA ILE A 164 -23.55 -1.12 11.51
C ILE A 164 -22.46 -0.46 12.36
N ILE A 165 -21.66 0.43 11.78
CA ILE A 165 -20.58 1.13 12.51
C ILE A 165 -21.16 1.94 13.68
N ASN A 166 -22.26 2.65 13.45
CA ASN A 166 -22.94 3.43 14.49
C ASN A 166 -23.68 2.56 15.53
N SER A 167 -23.88 1.27 15.27
CA SER A 167 -24.49 0.35 16.23
C SER A 167 -23.49 -0.23 17.24
N PHE A 168 -22.19 -0.05 17.02
CA PHE A 168 -21.19 -0.45 18.01
C PHE A 168 -21.31 0.40 19.27
N PRO A 169 -21.16 -0.19 20.47
CA PRO A 169 -21.19 0.56 21.71
C PRO A 169 -19.99 1.52 21.77
N ASP A 170 -20.24 2.74 22.24
CA ASP A 170 -19.16 3.66 22.61
C ASP A 170 -18.32 3.01 23.72
N ARG A 171 -16.99 3.00 23.54
CA ARG A 171 -16.03 2.43 24.49
C ARG A 171 -15.99 3.19 25.81
#